data_AF-A0A2N5ZAF3-F1
#
_entry.id   AF-A0A2N5ZAF3-F1
#
_cell.length_a   1.000
_cell.length_b   1.000
_cell.length_c   1.000
_cell.angle_alpha   90.00
_cell.angle_beta   90.00
_cell.angle_gamma   90.00
#
_symmetry.space_group_name_H-M   'P 1'
#
loop_
_entity.id
_entity.type
_entity.pdbx_description
1 polymer ?
#
loop_
_entity_poly.entity_id
_entity_poly.type
_entity_poly.pdbx_seq_one_letter_code
_entity_poly.pdbx_strand_id
1 'polypeptide(L)'
;MEYNFREIEQKWQEIWDNNKTFKAEIDSNKPKYYVLDMFPYPSGAGLHVGHPLGYIASDIYSRYKRLKGFNVLHPMGYDAFGLPAEQYAIQTGQHPAITTDKNIKRYKEQLVKIGFSYDWDREIRTSNPEYYKWTQWVFIELFEHWYNKENQKAEPVSELIETFVKEGNKNINATCDETPIFSSEEWKNKSEKEQQKILLNYRLAYLADTMVNWCPELGTVLANDEVKEGFSVRGGFPVVQQKMKQWSLRISAYAERLLNDLEKLEWTDSLKEIQRNWIGRSEGAEMKFKVKGHDLEMDIFTTRPDTSWGVTFIVLAPESELVEKITHPEFKDKVDYYIKETKKRSERERLADAKTVSGQFTGAHAINPLTNQEIPIYISDYVLMGYGTGAIMAVPGHDSRDFKFARHFDLPIIQVVVKKEEQPTDPATWEDSYDGKEGIMINSGFINELDVIEAIEKTIQFIEEKGIGKRKVNFRLRDAIFSRQRYWGEPFPVYFKDGIPYPVKKEDLPLELPEVDAY
;
A
#
# COMPACT_ATOMS: atom_id res chain seq x y z
N MET A 1 -14.06 59.96 -3.25
CA MET A 1 -13.56 59.21 -4.41
C MET A 1 -13.84 57.74 -4.13
N GLU A 2 -14.51 57.04 -5.04
CA GLU A 2 -14.96 55.66 -4.83
C GLU A 2 -13.84 54.66 -5.19
N TYR A 3 -13.73 53.56 -4.46
CA TYR A 3 -12.68 52.55 -4.69
C TYR A 3 -13.02 51.69 -5.93
N ASN A 4 -12.41 52.01 -7.07
CA ASN A 4 -12.58 51.26 -8.32
C ASN A 4 -11.58 50.10 -8.42
N PHE A 5 -11.91 48.97 -7.79
CA PHE A 5 -11.03 47.78 -7.80
C PHE A 5 -10.74 47.23 -9.20
N ARG A 6 -11.67 47.34 -10.16
CA ARG A 6 -11.50 46.79 -11.51
C ARG A 6 -10.31 47.41 -12.24
N GLU A 7 -10.19 48.74 -12.17
CA GLU A 7 -9.10 49.48 -12.80
C GLU A 7 -7.77 49.25 -12.07
N ILE A 8 -7.81 49.20 -10.74
CA ILE A 8 -6.62 49.03 -9.89
C ILE A 8 -6.03 47.62 -10.04
N GLU A 9 -6.86 46.58 -9.99
CA GLU A 9 -6.44 45.18 -10.13
C GLU A 9 -5.79 44.93 -11.48
N GLN A 10 -6.44 45.35 -12.57
CA GLN A 10 -5.91 45.20 -13.93
C GLN A 10 -4.55 45.88 -14.07
N LYS A 11 -4.43 47.14 -13.64
CA LYS A 11 -3.18 47.89 -13.68
C LYS A 11 -2.03 47.15 -12.99
N TRP A 12 -2.24 46.66 -11.77
CA TRP A 12 -1.18 46.01 -11.02
C TRP A 12 -0.82 44.63 -11.58
N GLN A 13 -1.80 43.86 -12.05
CA GLN A 13 -1.56 42.58 -12.73
C GLN A 13 -0.69 42.76 -13.98
N GLU A 14 -0.98 43.76 -14.82
CA GLU A 14 -0.18 44.09 -16.01
C GLU A 14 1.26 44.51 -15.63
N ILE A 15 1.42 45.35 -14.61
CA ILE A 15 2.75 45.74 -14.12
C ILE A 15 3.54 44.53 -13.63
N TRP A 16 2.90 43.62 -12.88
CA TRP A 16 3.59 42.46 -12.33
C TRP A 16 4.05 41.50 -13.42
N ASP A 17 3.21 41.24 -14.43
CA ASP A 17 3.53 40.35 -15.54
C ASP A 17 4.64 40.93 -16.43
N ASN A 18 4.51 42.20 -16.85
CA ASN A 18 5.51 42.88 -17.69
C ASN A 18 6.89 42.92 -17.04
N ASN A 19 6.94 43.13 -15.72
CA ASN A 19 8.19 43.16 -14.97
C ASN A 19 8.68 41.78 -14.53
N LYS A 20 7.94 40.70 -14.83
CA LYS A 20 8.20 39.35 -14.31
C LYS A 20 8.42 39.34 -12.79
N THR A 21 7.60 40.11 -12.07
CA THR A 21 7.80 40.47 -10.65
C THR A 21 7.94 39.26 -9.73
N PHE A 22 7.29 38.14 -10.08
CA PHE A 22 7.24 36.94 -9.25
C PHE A 22 8.18 35.82 -9.70
N LYS A 23 8.97 36.05 -10.76
CA LYS A 23 9.93 35.10 -11.30
C LYS A 23 11.01 34.76 -10.27
N ALA A 24 11.29 33.47 -10.10
CA ALA A 24 12.37 33.00 -9.25
C ALA A 24 13.65 32.77 -10.05
N GLU A 25 14.75 33.35 -9.57
CA GLU A 25 16.07 33.25 -10.19
C GLU A 25 16.80 31.99 -9.72
N ILE A 26 17.58 31.37 -10.61
CA ILE A 26 18.54 30.31 -10.24
C ILE A 26 19.84 31.00 -9.83
N ASP A 27 20.54 30.48 -8.82
CA ASP A 27 21.84 31.01 -8.33
C ASP A 27 21.80 32.48 -7.88
N SER A 28 20.67 32.89 -7.30
CA SER A 28 20.52 34.21 -6.70
C SER A 28 21.34 34.34 -5.40
N ASN A 29 21.89 35.53 -5.13
CA ASN A 29 22.53 35.85 -3.85
C ASN A 29 21.54 35.99 -2.67
N LYS A 30 20.23 35.93 -2.94
CA LYS A 30 19.17 36.01 -1.94
C LYS A 30 18.90 34.62 -1.33
N PRO A 31 18.50 34.54 -0.04
CA PRO A 31 18.09 33.27 0.54
C PRO A 31 16.87 32.70 -0.21
N LYS A 32 16.91 31.40 -0.55
CA LYS A 32 15.82 30.72 -1.26
C LYS A 32 14.62 30.46 -0.35
N TYR A 33 13.43 30.47 -0.93
CA TYR A 33 12.23 29.93 -0.30
C TYR A 33 11.33 29.29 -1.36
N TYR A 34 10.79 28.10 -1.08
CA TYR A 34 9.87 27.42 -1.98
C TYR A 34 8.51 27.31 -1.27
N VAL A 35 7.51 28.00 -1.81
CA VAL A 35 6.11 27.85 -1.42
C VAL A 35 5.39 27.08 -2.52
N LEU A 36 4.75 25.96 -2.18
CA LEU A 36 4.13 25.07 -3.16
C LEU A 36 2.65 24.85 -2.82
N ASP A 37 1.82 24.96 -3.86
CA ASP A 37 0.42 24.56 -3.83
C ASP A 37 0.27 23.15 -4.41
N MET A 38 -0.71 22.40 -3.92
CA MET A 38 -1.21 21.24 -4.68
C MET A 38 -1.90 21.79 -5.94
N PHE A 39 -1.23 21.61 -7.08
CA PHE A 39 -1.73 22.03 -8.39
C PHE A 39 -3.07 21.34 -8.76
N PRO A 40 -3.95 22.02 -9.52
CA PRO A 40 -5.30 21.53 -9.76
C PRO A 40 -5.39 20.48 -10.87
N TYR A 41 -6.41 19.63 -10.77
CA TYR A 41 -6.90 18.84 -11.90
C TYR A 41 -7.71 19.74 -12.86
N PRO A 42 -7.38 19.83 -14.16
CA PRO A 42 -8.11 20.60 -15.15
C PRO A 42 -9.36 19.85 -15.65
N SER A 43 -10.12 19.25 -14.74
CA SER A 43 -11.29 18.41 -15.06
C SER A 43 -12.64 19.13 -14.97
N GLY A 44 -12.67 20.40 -14.55
CA GLY A 44 -13.87 21.22 -14.47
C GLY A 44 -13.86 22.35 -15.49
N ALA A 45 -15.02 23.01 -15.69
CA ALA A 45 -15.13 24.17 -16.57
C ALA A 45 -14.44 25.44 -16.03
N GLY A 46 -13.79 25.36 -14.86
CA GLY A 46 -13.08 26.43 -14.18
C GLY A 46 -12.87 26.13 -12.69
N LEU A 47 -12.17 27.03 -12.00
CA LEU A 47 -11.98 26.98 -10.55
C LEU A 47 -13.32 27.11 -9.81
N HIS A 48 -13.59 26.19 -8.89
CA HIS A 48 -14.57 26.39 -7.81
C HIS A 48 -13.95 27.09 -6.58
N VAL A 49 -14.79 27.61 -5.68
CA VAL A 49 -14.41 28.37 -4.47
C VAL A 49 -13.43 27.64 -3.54
N GLY A 50 -13.44 26.31 -3.52
CA GLY A 50 -12.48 25.52 -2.74
C GLY A 50 -11.01 25.64 -3.20
N HIS A 51 -10.74 25.87 -4.49
CA HIS A 51 -9.34 25.99 -4.98
C HIS A 51 -8.62 27.20 -4.38
N PRO A 52 -9.14 28.45 -4.51
CA PRO A 52 -8.41 29.62 -4.04
C PRO A 52 -8.23 29.65 -2.52
N LEU A 53 -9.02 28.92 -1.72
CA LEU A 53 -8.90 28.96 -0.27
C LEU A 53 -7.49 28.59 0.21
N GLY A 54 -6.91 27.51 -0.33
CA GLY A 54 -5.53 27.13 -0.04
C GLY A 54 -4.51 28.08 -0.69
N TYR A 55 -4.77 28.46 -1.95
CA TYR A 55 -3.86 29.28 -2.75
C TYR A 55 -3.71 30.72 -2.22
N ILE A 56 -4.72 31.26 -1.54
CA ILE A 56 -4.64 32.56 -0.86
C ILE A 56 -3.62 32.51 0.28
N ALA A 57 -3.63 31.43 1.09
CA ALA A 57 -2.70 31.32 2.21
C ALA A 57 -1.25 31.22 1.74
N SER A 58 -0.99 30.41 0.72
CA SER A 58 0.34 30.29 0.11
C SER A 58 0.76 31.60 -0.56
N ASP A 59 -0.13 32.29 -1.30
CA ASP A 59 0.18 33.58 -1.91
C ASP A 59 0.56 34.67 -0.90
N ILE A 60 -0.21 34.80 0.19
CA ILE A 60 0.10 35.72 1.30
C ILE A 60 1.51 35.43 1.84
N TYR A 61 1.82 34.16 2.08
CA TYR A 61 3.11 33.75 2.61
C TYR A 61 4.26 33.97 1.63
N SER A 62 4.05 33.67 0.34
CA SER A 62 4.99 33.92 -0.75
C SER A 62 5.34 35.41 -0.84
N ARG A 63 4.32 36.28 -0.83
CA ARG A 63 4.51 37.75 -0.83
C ARG A 63 5.24 38.23 0.41
N TYR A 64 4.88 37.73 1.59
CA TYR A 64 5.57 38.03 2.84
C TYR A 64 7.07 37.66 2.76
N LYS A 65 7.41 36.47 2.27
CA LYS A 65 8.81 36.03 2.11
C LYS A 65 9.57 36.88 1.09
N ARG A 66 8.96 37.22 -0.05
CA ARG A 66 9.57 38.14 -1.03
C ARG A 66 9.88 39.50 -0.39
N LEU A 67 8.95 40.06 0.38
CA LEU A 67 9.15 41.34 1.09
C LEU A 67 10.22 41.25 2.20
N LYS A 68 10.49 40.05 2.73
CA LYS A 68 11.61 39.80 3.65
C LYS A 68 12.96 39.61 2.93
N GLY A 69 13.02 39.78 1.61
CA GLY A 69 14.25 39.71 0.82
C GLY A 69 14.62 38.32 0.30
N PHE A 70 13.71 37.33 0.40
CA PHE A 70 13.93 35.99 -0.13
C PHE A 70 13.74 35.94 -1.65
N ASN A 71 14.47 35.05 -2.32
CA ASN A 71 14.17 34.59 -3.68
C ASN A 71 13.14 33.47 -3.59
N VAL A 72 11.88 33.79 -3.91
CA VAL A 72 10.74 32.90 -3.66
C VAL A 72 10.30 32.23 -4.96
N LEU A 73 10.40 30.91 -5.00
CA LEU A 73 9.74 30.07 -5.98
C LEU A 73 8.32 29.76 -5.49
N HIS A 74 7.33 30.28 -6.19
CA HIS A 74 5.91 29.94 -6.03
C HIS A 74 5.38 29.50 -7.39
N PRO A 75 5.48 28.22 -7.75
CA PRO A 75 5.12 27.73 -9.07
C PRO A 75 3.65 27.31 -9.12
N MET A 76 3.16 27.10 -10.33
CA MET A 76 1.87 26.47 -10.58
C MET A 76 1.97 25.55 -11.79
N GLY A 77 1.08 24.58 -11.89
CA GLY A 77 0.98 23.69 -13.04
C GLY A 77 -0.40 23.05 -13.08
N TYR A 78 -0.51 21.95 -13.80
CA TYR A 78 -1.78 21.24 -13.95
C TYR A 78 -1.56 19.73 -13.91
N ASP A 79 -2.32 19.05 -13.07
CA ASP A 79 -2.36 17.59 -13.05
C ASP A 79 -3.36 17.08 -14.09
N ALA A 80 -2.86 16.97 -15.32
CA ALA A 80 -3.63 16.91 -16.55
C ALA A 80 -3.92 15.50 -17.06
N PHE A 81 -3.30 14.47 -16.48
CA PHE A 81 -3.59 13.05 -16.78
C PHE A 81 -4.61 12.43 -15.83
N GLY A 82 -5.04 11.21 -16.17
CA GLY A 82 -5.79 10.34 -15.28
C GLY A 82 -7.31 10.44 -15.44
N LEU A 83 -7.98 9.64 -14.61
CA LEU A 83 -9.43 9.47 -14.60
C LEU A 83 -10.21 10.81 -14.58
N PRO A 84 -9.73 11.89 -13.93
CA PRO A 84 -10.46 13.14 -13.91
C PRO A 84 -10.72 13.81 -15.25
N ALA A 85 -9.66 14.03 -16.02
CA ALA A 85 -9.75 14.66 -17.33
C ALA A 85 -10.48 13.74 -18.32
N GLU A 86 -10.20 12.43 -18.24
CA GLU A 86 -10.76 11.44 -19.14
C GLU A 86 -12.27 11.27 -19.00
N GLN A 87 -12.80 11.23 -17.77
CA GLN A 87 -14.25 11.13 -17.56
C GLN A 87 -14.99 12.36 -18.08
N TYR A 88 -14.40 13.55 -17.95
CA TYR A 88 -14.98 14.77 -18.51
C TYR A 88 -15.01 14.73 -20.05
N ALA A 89 -13.95 14.19 -20.65
CA ALA A 89 -13.85 13.95 -22.09
C ALA A 89 -14.96 13.00 -22.59
N ILE A 90 -15.17 11.87 -21.91
CA ILE A 90 -16.25 10.91 -22.22
C ILE A 90 -17.63 11.58 -22.12
N GLN A 91 -17.89 12.33 -21.05
CA GLN A 91 -19.19 12.99 -20.84
C GLN A 91 -19.49 14.06 -21.90
N THR A 92 -18.46 14.68 -22.47
CA THR A 92 -18.59 15.75 -23.47
C THR A 92 -18.44 15.26 -24.91
N GLY A 93 -18.07 14.00 -25.12
CA GLY A 93 -17.79 13.43 -26.44
C GLY A 93 -16.62 14.11 -27.15
N GLN A 94 -15.64 14.62 -26.41
CA GLN A 94 -14.48 15.33 -26.93
C GLN A 94 -13.19 14.61 -26.56
N HIS A 95 -12.16 14.70 -27.40
CA HIS A 95 -10.86 14.11 -27.09
C HIS A 95 -10.27 14.77 -25.80
N PRO A 96 -9.74 13.99 -24.84
CA PRO A 96 -9.27 14.50 -23.56
C PRO A 96 -8.26 15.65 -23.66
N ALA A 97 -7.33 15.59 -24.63
CA ALA A 97 -6.35 16.66 -24.88
C ALA A 97 -7.01 18.03 -25.11
N ILE A 98 -8.07 18.06 -25.94
CA ILE A 98 -8.78 19.29 -26.31
C ILE A 98 -9.47 19.89 -25.09
N THR A 99 -10.18 19.04 -24.32
CA THR A 99 -10.87 19.50 -23.11
C THR A 99 -9.89 20.00 -22.05
N THR A 100 -8.77 19.29 -21.87
CA THR A 100 -7.72 19.63 -20.92
C THR A 100 -7.09 20.98 -21.27
N ASP A 101 -6.71 21.22 -22.53
CA ASP A 101 -6.12 22.49 -22.94
C ASP A 101 -7.08 23.68 -22.75
N LYS A 102 -8.36 23.48 -23.08
CA LYS A 102 -9.40 24.49 -22.86
C LYS A 102 -9.55 24.82 -21.37
N ASN A 103 -9.59 23.79 -20.52
CA ASN A 103 -9.73 23.95 -19.08
C ASN A 103 -8.48 24.60 -18.46
N ILE A 104 -7.27 24.20 -18.86
CA ILE A 104 -6.02 24.81 -18.42
C ILE A 104 -6.00 26.31 -18.72
N LYS A 105 -6.34 26.71 -19.95
CA LYS A 105 -6.42 28.13 -20.33
C LYS A 105 -7.40 28.88 -19.42
N ARG A 106 -8.57 28.30 -19.17
CA ARG A 106 -9.59 28.91 -18.30
C ARG A 106 -9.12 29.04 -16.85
N TYR A 107 -8.45 28.02 -16.32
CA TYR A 107 -7.91 28.05 -14.95
C TYR A 107 -6.84 29.13 -14.83
N LYS A 108 -5.92 29.21 -15.80
CA LYS A 108 -4.89 30.25 -15.85
C LYS A 108 -5.50 31.65 -15.84
N GLU A 109 -6.48 31.92 -16.71
CA GLU A 109 -7.21 33.19 -16.75
C GLU A 109 -7.80 33.56 -15.37
N GLN A 110 -8.40 32.59 -14.68
CA GLN A 110 -9.00 32.82 -13.36
C GLN A 110 -7.94 33.05 -12.27
N LEU A 111 -6.86 32.27 -12.24
CA LEU A 111 -5.75 32.45 -11.28
C LEU A 111 -5.06 33.81 -11.46
N VAL A 112 -4.81 34.22 -12.71
CA VAL A 112 -4.25 35.54 -13.04
C VAL A 112 -5.20 36.64 -12.58
N LYS A 113 -6.51 36.51 -12.83
CA LYS A 113 -7.51 37.50 -12.45
C LYS A 113 -7.63 37.68 -10.93
N ILE A 114 -7.41 36.61 -10.14
CA ILE A 114 -7.34 36.71 -8.68
C ILE A 114 -6.06 37.43 -8.22
N GLY A 115 -5.01 37.45 -9.06
CA GLY A 115 -3.77 38.15 -8.79
C GLY A 115 -2.76 37.36 -7.98
N PHE A 116 -2.79 36.03 -8.06
CA PHE A 116 -1.79 35.18 -7.38
C PHE A 116 -0.38 35.38 -7.94
N SER A 117 0.62 35.29 -7.07
CA SER A 117 2.03 35.60 -7.32
C SER A 117 2.86 34.42 -7.81
N TYR A 118 2.35 33.76 -8.86
CA TYR A 118 2.99 32.60 -9.47
C TYR A 118 4.13 32.95 -10.43
N ASP A 119 5.13 32.08 -10.49
CA ASP A 119 6.16 32.06 -11.54
C ASP A 119 5.65 31.24 -12.75
N TRP A 120 4.95 31.93 -13.66
CA TRP A 120 4.39 31.31 -14.86
C TRP A 120 5.42 30.82 -15.89
N ASP A 121 6.69 31.24 -15.77
CA ASP A 121 7.77 30.71 -16.61
C ASP A 121 8.09 29.24 -16.25
N ARG A 122 7.59 28.75 -15.11
CA ARG A 122 7.75 27.37 -14.62
C ARG A 122 6.45 26.57 -14.62
N GLU A 123 5.48 26.97 -15.46
CA GLU A 123 4.24 26.23 -15.66
C GLU A 123 4.53 24.82 -16.21
N ILE A 124 3.99 23.79 -15.56
CA ILE A 124 4.07 22.40 -16.02
C ILE A 124 2.68 21.81 -16.25
N ARG A 125 2.63 20.79 -17.11
CA ARG A 125 1.42 19.99 -17.39
C ARG A 125 1.81 18.53 -17.40
N THR A 126 1.20 17.71 -16.55
CA THR A 126 1.60 16.30 -16.41
C THR A 126 1.32 15.47 -17.67
N SER A 127 0.39 15.92 -18.53
CA SER A 127 0.07 15.29 -19.81
C SER A 127 1.00 15.67 -20.97
N ASN A 128 2.00 16.53 -20.77
CA ASN A 128 2.94 16.93 -21.81
C ASN A 128 4.07 15.88 -21.94
N PRO A 129 4.41 15.40 -23.15
CA PRO A 129 5.54 14.49 -23.37
C PRO A 129 6.86 14.96 -22.76
N GLU A 130 7.14 16.27 -22.78
CA GLU A 130 8.34 16.84 -22.18
C GLU A 130 8.39 16.71 -20.64
N TYR A 131 7.22 16.53 -20.01
CA TYR A 131 7.10 16.22 -18.58
C TYR A 131 7.16 14.72 -18.34
N TYR A 132 6.25 13.94 -18.94
CA TYR A 132 6.13 12.52 -18.59
C TYR A 132 7.27 11.64 -19.13
N LYS A 133 8.14 12.15 -20.03
CA LYS A 133 9.40 11.47 -20.33
C LYS A 133 10.23 11.22 -19.06
N TRP A 134 10.14 12.11 -18.07
CA TRP A 134 10.89 11.99 -16.82
C TRP A 134 10.26 10.98 -15.88
N THR A 135 8.94 10.85 -15.86
CA THR A 135 8.26 9.81 -15.07
C THR A 135 8.46 8.44 -15.70
N GLN A 136 8.49 8.34 -17.04
CA GLN A 136 8.93 7.15 -17.77
C GLN A 136 10.38 6.79 -17.44
N TRP A 137 11.27 7.77 -17.44
CA TRP A 137 12.66 7.56 -17.02
C TRP A 137 12.76 7.05 -15.57
N VAL A 138 12.00 7.63 -14.62
CA VAL A 138 11.94 7.15 -13.23
C VAL A 138 11.42 5.71 -13.17
N PHE A 139 10.42 5.35 -13.98
CA PHE A 139 9.95 3.96 -14.06
C PHE A 139 11.07 3.01 -14.52
N ILE A 140 11.85 3.39 -15.55
CA ILE A 140 12.99 2.59 -16.01
C ILE A 140 14.02 2.46 -14.89
N GLU A 141 14.36 3.54 -14.17
CA GLU A 141 15.26 3.47 -13.02
C GLU A 141 14.73 2.49 -11.97
N LEU A 142 13.46 2.58 -11.57
CA LEU A 142 12.87 1.64 -10.62
C LEU A 142 12.85 0.19 -11.15
N PHE A 143 12.64 0.01 -12.45
CA PHE A 143 12.73 -1.31 -13.07
C PHE A 143 14.16 -1.84 -13.03
N GLU A 144 15.17 -1.00 -13.25
CA GLU A 144 16.59 -1.36 -13.26
C GLU A 144 17.24 -1.41 -11.88
N HIS A 145 16.48 -1.17 -10.80
CA HIS A 145 16.99 -1.17 -9.42
C HIS A 145 16.26 -2.17 -8.53
N TRP A 146 16.96 -2.61 -7.49
CA TRP A 146 16.44 -3.45 -6.40
C TRP A 146 16.69 -2.77 -5.06
N TYR A 147 16.00 -3.19 -3.99
CA TYR A 147 16.21 -2.63 -2.66
C TYR A 147 17.18 -3.49 -1.82
N ASN A 148 18.36 -2.94 -1.54
CA ASN A 148 19.34 -3.54 -0.64
C ASN A 148 19.00 -3.17 0.82
N LYS A 149 18.69 -4.19 1.64
CA LYS A 149 18.35 -4.00 3.05
C LYS A 149 19.55 -3.69 3.94
N GLU A 150 20.77 -4.08 3.54
CA GLU A 150 21.99 -3.76 4.28
C GLU A 150 22.30 -2.27 4.21
N ASN A 151 22.24 -1.71 3.00
CA ASN A 151 22.52 -0.29 2.76
C ASN A 151 21.27 0.59 2.83
N GLN A 152 20.09 -0.01 3.00
CA GLN A 152 18.78 0.64 3.07
C GLN A 152 18.50 1.59 1.89
N LYS A 153 18.87 1.19 0.67
CA LYS A 153 18.72 2.03 -0.53
C LYS A 153 18.45 1.20 -1.80
N ALA A 154 18.01 1.89 -2.84
CA ALA A 154 17.97 1.32 -4.19
C ALA A 154 19.39 1.15 -4.72
N GLU A 155 19.68 0.02 -5.35
CA GLU A 155 20.94 -0.27 -6.02
C GLU A 155 20.69 -0.86 -7.42
N PRO A 156 21.59 -0.67 -8.39
CA PRO A 156 21.42 -1.20 -9.74
C PRO A 156 21.33 -2.73 -9.75
N VAL A 157 20.41 -3.26 -10.55
CA VAL A 157 20.28 -4.71 -10.78
C VAL A 157 21.53 -5.30 -11.43
N SER A 158 22.32 -4.50 -12.16
CA SER A 158 23.61 -4.94 -12.71
C SER A 158 24.58 -5.40 -11.61
N GLU A 159 24.65 -4.69 -10.49
CA GLU A 159 25.51 -5.05 -9.35
C GLU A 159 25.01 -6.33 -8.65
N LEU A 160 23.69 -6.53 -8.62
CA LEU A 160 23.08 -7.77 -8.14
C LEU A 160 23.45 -8.98 -9.01
N ILE A 161 23.42 -8.80 -10.34
CA ILE A 161 23.82 -9.85 -11.30
C ILE A 161 25.29 -10.23 -11.10
N GLU A 162 26.19 -9.26 -10.89
CA GLU A 162 27.58 -9.55 -10.58
C GLU A 162 27.74 -10.41 -9.32
N THR A 163 26.91 -10.18 -8.31
CA THR A 163 26.93 -10.96 -7.07
C THR A 163 26.39 -12.37 -7.28
N PHE A 164 25.30 -12.52 -8.05
CA PHE A 164 24.79 -13.84 -8.46
C PHE A 164 25.85 -14.65 -9.22
N VAL A 165 26.62 -14.00 -10.11
CA VAL A 165 27.72 -14.65 -10.84
C VAL A 165 28.87 -15.06 -9.93
N LYS A 166 29.13 -14.33 -8.83
CA LYS A 166 30.20 -14.64 -7.87
C LYS A 166 29.83 -15.77 -6.92
N GLU A 167 28.65 -15.71 -6.30
CA GLU A 167 28.29 -16.63 -5.19
C GLU A 167 26.84 -17.13 -5.19
N GLY A 168 26.00 -16.70 -6.13
CA GLY A 168 24.57 -17.00 -6.11
C GLY A 168 23.78 -16.01 -5.24
N ASN A 169 22.60 -16.40 -4.74
CA ASN A 169 21.72 -15.49 -4.00
C ASN A 169 21.59 -15.79 -2.49
N LYS A 170 22.31 -16.78 -1.97
CA LYS A 170 22.16 -17.24 -0.57
C LYS A 170 22.37 -16.13 0.47
N ASN A 171 23.33 -15.23 0.23
CA ASN A 171 23.68 -14.16 1.17
C ASN A 171 23.06 -12.80 0.80
N ILE A 172 22.21 -12.75 -0.24
CA ILE A 172 21.63 -11.49 -0.69
C ILE A 172 20.50 -11.07 0.26
N ASN A 173 20.73 -9.98 0.98
CA ASN A 173 19.73 -9.37 1.84
C ASN A 173 18.89 -8.33 1.08
N ALA A 174 17.95 -8.81 0.28
CA ALA A 174 17.06 -7.99 -0.53
C ALA A 174 15.61 -7.95 0.01
N THR A 175 14.88 -6.90 -0.34
CA THR A 175 13.41 -7.01 -0.43
C THR A 175 13.06 -7.60 -1.79
N CYS A 176 12.50 -8.81 -1.81
CA CYS A 176 12.14 -9.52 -3.03
C CYS A 176 10.95 -10.46 -2.78
N ASP A 177 10.35 -10.92 -3.87
CA ASP A 177 9.36 -12.00 -3.83
C ASP A 177 10.06 -13.35 -3.57
N GLU A 178 9.30 -14.37 -3.19
CA GLU A 178 9.86 -15.69 -2.87
C GLU A 178 10.69 -16.22 -4.05
N THR A 179 11.99 -16.43 -3.79
CA THR A 179 12.96 -16.80 -4.81
C THR A 179 13.79 -17.98 -4.30
N PRO A 180 13.85 -19.10 -5.04
CA PRO A 180 14.67 -20.24 -4.65
C PRO A 180 16.14 -19.87 -4.49
N ILE A 181 16.82 -20.53 -3.55
CA ILE A 181 18.27 -20.39 -3.40
C ILE A 181 18.96 -21.08 -4.58
N PHE A 182 19.94 -20.40 -5.17
CA PHE A 182 20.80 -20.94 -6.22
C PHE A 182 22.26 -20.54 -5.99
N SER A 183 23.16 -21.38 -6.48
CA SER A 183 24.59 -21.19 -6.54
C SER A 183 25.02 -20.39 -7.78
N SER A 184 26.27 -19.93 -7.78
CA SER A 184 26.91 -19.29 -8.95
C SER A 184 26.86 -20.16 -10.21
N GLU A 185 27.10 -21.47 -10.08
CA GLU A 185 27.07 -22.44 -11.18
C GLU A 185 25.66 -22.53 -11.79
N GLU A 186 24.65 -22.68 -10.93
CA GLU A 186 23.25 -22.75 -11.36
C GLU A 186 22.80 -21.46 -12.03
N TRP A 187 23.24 -20.30 -11.55
CA TRP A 187 22.94 -19.01 -12.18
C TRP A 187 23.53 -18.91 -13.60
N LYS A 188 24.81 -19.29 -13.76
CA LYS A 188 25.51 -19.25 -15.05
C LYS A 188 24.92 -20.21 -16.08
N ASN A 189 24.36 -21.33 -15.63
CA ASN A 189 23.72 -22.32 -16.50
C ASN A 189 22.27 -21.97 -16.88
N LYS A 190 21.66 -20.93 -16.28
CA LYS A 190 20.33 -20.46 -16.66
C LYS A 190 20.37 -19.70 -17.98
N SER A 191 19.33 -19.88 -18.78
CA SER A 191 19.07 -19.05 -19.96
C SER A 191 18.79 -17.60 -19.57
N GLU A 192 18.99 -16.67 -20.51
CA GLU A 192 18.63 -15.24 -20.33
C GLU A 192 17.19 -15.09 -19.83
N LYS A 193 16.25 -15.88 -20.37
CA LYS A 193 14.85 -15.87 -19.97
C LYS A 193 14.64 -16.26 -18.51
N GLU A 194 15.33 -17.30 -18.04
CA GLU A 194 15.25 -17.74 -16.64
C GLU A 194 15.90 -16.73 -15.69
N GLN A 195 17.04 -16.15 -16.09
CA GLN A 195 17.69 -15.08 -15.34
C GLN A 195 16.77 -13.87 -15.20
N GLN A 196 16.15 -13.39 -16.29
CA GLN A 196 15.23 -12.26 -16.22
C GLN A 196 14.01 -12.54 -15.34
N LYS A 197 13.44 -13.75 -15.38
CA LYS A 197 12.34 -14.13 -14.47
C LYS A 197 12.73 -14.03 -13.02
N ILE A 198 13.93 -14.49 -12.65
CA ILE A 198 14.44 -14.36 -11.28
C ILE A 198 14.63 -12.88 -10.93
N LEU A 199 15.21 -12.08 -11.83
CA LEU A 199 15.44 -10.67 -11.57
C LEU A 199 14.15 -9.88 -11.32
N LEU A 200 13.03 -10.23 -11.97
CA LEU A 200 11.74 -9.59 -11.72
C LEU A 200 11.32 -9.65 -10.24
N ASN A 201 11.72 -10.69 -9.50
CA ASN A 201 11.42 -10.82 -8.08
C ASN A 201 12.16 -9.76 -7.22
N TYR A 202 13.27 -9.20 -7.71
CA TYR A 202 14.10 -8.24 -6.97
C TYR A 202 13.83 -6.77 -7.36
N ARG A 203 13.26 -6.53 -8.54
CA ARG A 203 13.06 -5.17 -9.08
C ARG A 203 12.10 -4.36 -8.21
N LEU A 204 12.29 -3.03 -8.17
CA LEU A 204 11.39 -2.10 -7.48
C LEU A 204 10.11 -1.85 -8.28
N ALA A 205 10.17 -1.90 -9.61
CA ALA A 205 9.00 -1.96 -10.48
C ALA A 205 8.88 -3.37 -11.07
N TYR A 206 7.74 -4.04 -10.82
CA TYR A 206 7.56 -5.45 -11.16
C TYR A 206 6.10 -5.77 -11.52
N LEU A 207 5.90 -6.90 -12.22
CA LEU A 207 4.57 -7.42 -12.54
C LEU A 207 4.14 -8.43 -11.48
N ALA A 208 2.93 -8.26 -10.96
CA ALA A 208 2.34 -9.21 -10.03
C ALA A 208 0.87 -9.50 -10.40
N ASP A 209 0.45 -10.75 -10.23
CA ASP A 209 -0.96 -11.11 -10.22
C ASP A 209 -1.54 -10.73 -8.86
N THR A 210 -2.36 -9.68 -8.83
CA THR A 210 -2.92 -9.12 -7.60
C THR A 210 -4.44 -9.05 -7.68
N MET A 211 -5.09 -9.10 -6.50
CA MET A 211 -6.50 -8.78 -6.39
C MET A 211 -6.63 -7.26 -6.48
N VAL A 212 -7.33 -6.80 -7.52
CA VAL A 212 -7.54 -5.39 -7.82
C VAL A 212 -8.97 -4.99 -7.54
N ASN A 213 -9.13 -3.74 -7.09
CA ASN A 213 -10.42 -3.07 -7.08
C ASN A 213 -10.81 -2.74 -8.53
N TRP A 214 -11.70 -3.50 -9.14
CA TRP A 214 -12.19 -3.27 -10.49
C TRP A 214 -13.54 -2.55 -10.46
N CYS A 215 -13.67 -1.46 -11.22
CA CYS A 215 -14.95 -0.78 -11.42
C CYS A 215 -15.43 -1.03 -12.86
N PRO A 216 -16.45 -1.89 -13.07
CA PRO A 216 -16.95 -2.21 -14.41
C PRO A 216 -17.43 -0.99 -15.20
N GLU A 217 -18.13 -0.06 -14.53
CA GLU A 217 -18.68 1.15 -15.14
C GLU A 217 -17.59 2.14 -15.59
N LEU A 218 -16.47 2.18 -14.86
CA LEU A 218 -15.30 2.97 -15.27
C LEU A 218 -14.34 2.18 -16.17
N GLY A 219 -14.48 0.86 -16.29
CA GLY A 219 -13.59 0.01 -17.07
C GLY A 219 -12.12 0.09 -16.63
N THR A 220 -11.83 0.27 -15.34
CA THR A 220 -10.45 0.35 -14.84
C THR A 220 -10.30 -0.18 -13.43
N VAL A 221 -9.07 -0.59 -13.11
CA VAL A 221 -8.59 -0.77 -11.74
C VAL A 221 -8.52 0.58 -11.01
N LEU A 222 -8.86 0.56 -9.73
CA LEU A 222 -8.80 1.68 -8.78
C LEU A 222 -7.78 1.35 -7.67
N ALA A 223 -7.00 2.33 -7.22
CA ALA A 223 -6.22 2.19 -5.99
C ALA A 223 -7.15 2.12 -4.76
N ASN A 224 -6.63 1.66 -3.62
CA ASN A 224 -7.41 1.59 -2.37
C ASN A 224 -7.99 2.96 -1.97
N ASP A 225 -7.25 4.05 -2.19
CA ASP A 225 -7.69 5.41 -1.88
C ASP A 225 -8.75 5.95 -2.84
N GLU A 226 -8.93 5.30 -4.00
CA GLU A 226 -9.94 5.64 -5.01
C GLU A 226 -11.26 4.89 -4.76
N VAL A 227 -11.33 4.07 -3.71
CA VAL A 227 -12.53 3.31 -3.31
C VAL A 227 -12.98 3.76 -1.94
N LYS A 228 -14.24 4.18 -1.85
CA LYS A 228 -14.89 4.57 -0.60
C LYS A 228 -16.23 3.86 -0.52
N GLU A 229 -16.42 3.10 0.54
CA GLU A 229 -17.69 2.41 0.77
C GLU A 229 -18.00 1.22 -0.12
N GLY A 230 -16.98 0.65 -0.77
CA GLY A 230 -17.17 -0.37 -1.80
C GLY A 230 -17.60 0.24 -3.13
N PHE A 231 -17.61 1.58 -3.22
CA PHE A 231 -17.91 2.34 -4.41
C PHE A 231 -16.68 3.14 -4.85
N SER A 232 -16.59 3.43 -6.14
CA SER A 232 -15.60 4.35 -6.65
C SER A 232 -15.84 5.75 -6.05
N VAL A 233 -14.78 6.37 -5.51
CA VAL A 233 -14.85 7.77 -5.02
C VAL A 233 -15.38 8.68 -6.12
N ARG A 234 -15.03 8.37 -7.37
CA ARG A 234 -15.51 9.07 -8.56
C ARG A 234 -16.62 8.27 -9.24
N GLY A 235 -17.81 8.84 -9.32
CA GLY A 235 -18.97 8.24 -9.97
C GLY A 235 -19.86 7.43 -9.03
N GLY A 236 -19.37 6.95 -7.89
CA GLY A 236 -20.16 6.20 -6.92
C GLY A 236 -20.62 4.84 -7.43
N PHE A 237 -19.81 4.19 -8.28
CA PHE A 237 -20.15 2.91 -8.90
C PHE A 237 -19.62 1.74 -8.06
N PRO A 238 -20.32 0.59 -8.03
CA PRO A 238 -19.85 -0.59 -7.30
C PRO A 238 -18.46 -1.03 -7.76
N VAL A 239 -17.67 -1.50 -6.80
CA VAL A 239 -16.30 -2.01 -7.02
C VAL A 239 -16.26 -3.48 -6.66
N VAL A 240 -15.72 -4.31 -7.57
CA VAL A 240 -15.57 -5.75 -7.38
C VAL A 240 -14.10 -6.13 -7.30
N GLN A 241 -13.79 -7.22 -6.60
CA GLN A 241 -12.44 -7.77 -6.54
C GLN A 241 -12.20 -8.68 -7.74
N GLN A 242 -11.13 -8.44 -8.49
CA GLN A 242 -10.74 -9.28 -9.63
C GLN A 242 -9.25 -9.60 -9.58
N LYS A 243 -8.86 -10.82 -9.95
CA LYS A 243 -7.42 -11.16 -10.08
C LYS A 243 -6.92 -10.67 -11.44
N MET A 244 -5.93 -9.78 -11.44
CA MET A 244 -5.33 -9.24 -12.66
C MET A 244 -3.82 -9.05 -12.51
N LYS A 245 -3.09 -9.25 -13.60
CA LYS A 245 -1.68 -8.88 -13.68
C LYS A 245 -1.54 -7.37 -13.82
N GLN A 246 -0.80 -6.74 -12.91
CA GLN A 246 -0.57 -5.30 -12.89
C GLN A 246 0.90 -4.97 -12.63
N TRP A 247 1.33 -3.76 -13.02
CA TRP A 247 2.57 -3.18 -12.52
C TRP A 247 2.39 -2.68 -11.09
N SER A 248 3.32 -3.09 -10.24
CA SER A 248 3.42 -2.69 -8.84
C SER A 248 4.76 -2.02 -8.57
N LEU A 249 4.75 -1.04 -7.66
CA LEU A 249 5.94 -0.39 -7.14
C LEU A 249 6.18 -0.86 -5.70
N ARG A 250 7.40 -1.33 -5.43
CA ARG A 250 7.82 -1.94 -4.16
C ARG A 250 8.05 -0.91 -3.04
N ILE A 251 7.05 -0.08 -2.75
CA ILE A 251 7.11 0.95 -1.70
C ILE A 251 7.23 0.33 -0.30
N SER A 252 6.74 -0.89 -0.09
CA SER A 252 6.87 -1.62 1.18
C SER A 252 8.33 -1.84 1.59
N ALA A 253 9.26 -1.92 0.61
CA ALA A 253 10.69 -2.00 0.89
C ALA A 253 11.22 -0.79 1.68
N TYR A 254 10.54 0.36 1.56
CA TYR A 254 10.89 1.61 2.21
C TYR A 254 10.08 1.87 3.49
N ALA A 255 9.18 0.96 3.91
CA ALA A 255 8.22 1.21 4.98
C ALA A 255 8.88 1.65 6.31
N GLU A 256 9.96 0.99 6.71
CA GLU A 256 10.73 1.33 7.92
C GLU A 256 11.36 2.73 7.81
N ARG A 257 11.93 3.06 6.64
CA ARG A 257 12.51 4.39 6.39
C ARG A 257 11.45 5.47 6.39
N LEU A 258 10.33 5.24 5.71
CA LEU A 258 9.19 6.16 5.67
C LEU A 258 8.73 6.46 7.10
N LEU A 259 8.62 5.45 7.96
CA LEU A 259 8.23 5.63 9.35
C LEU A 259 9.26 6.44 10.14
N ASN A 260 10.53 6.05 10.08
CA ASN A 260 11.60 6.69 10.85
C ASN A 260 11.85 8.14 10.39
N ASP A 261 11.66 8.44 9.11
CA ASP A 261 11.87 9.77 8.56
C ASP A 261 10.71 10.74 8.91
N LEU A 262 9.52 10.26 9.30
CA LEU A 262 8.42 11.11 9.80
C LEU A 262 8.84 11.95 11.02
N GLU A 263 9.74 11.41 11.86
CA GLU A 263 10.23 12.12 13.05
C GLU A 263 11.07 13.36 12.69
N LYS A 264 11.66 13.37 11.50
CA LYS A 264 12.50 14.48 10.99
C LYS A 264 11.66 15.61 10.37
N LEU A 265 10.36 15.38 10.16
CA LEU A 265 9.47 16.35 9.50
C LEU A 265 8.88 17.35 10.49
N GLU A 266 8.85 18.62 10.12
CA GLU A 266 8.11 19.68 10.81
C GLU A 266 6.62 19.66 10.43
N TRP A 267 5.97 18.50 10.62
CA TRP A 267 4.53 18.31 10.39
C TRP A 267 3.77 18.23 11.72
N THR A 268 2.46 18.47 11.67
CA THR A 268 1.61 18.28 12.85
C THR A 268 1.57 16.80 13.26
N ASP A 269 1.44 16.54 14.56
CA ASP A 269 1.35 15.17 15.07
C ASP A 269 0.18 14.41 14.47
N SER A 270 -0.96 15.08 14.24
CA SER A 270 -2.11 14.47 13.58
C SER A 270 -1.79 13.95 12.16
N LEU A 271 -1.02 14.69 11.36
CA LEU A 271 -0.61 14.22 10.03
C LEU A 271 0.38 13.06 10.10
N LYS A 272 1.33 13.13 11.05
CA LYS A 272 2.27 12.03 11.30
C LYS A 272 1.53 10.77 11.73
N GLU A 273 0.57 10.87 12.65
CA GLU A 273 -0.24 9.75 13.12
C GLU A 273 -1.06 9.10 12.00
N ILE A 274 -1.62 9.87 11.07
CA ILE A 274 -2.31 9.31 9.89
C ILE A 274 -1.34 8.43 9.09
N GLN A 275 -0.11 8.90 8.86
CA GLN A 275 0.92 8.16 8.14
C GLN A 275 1.41 6.94 8.93
N ARG A 276 1.69 7.06 10.23
CA ARG A 276 2.09 5.94 11.10
C ARG A 276 1.05 4.83 11.08
N ASN A 277 -0.22 5.21 11.21
CA ASN A 277 -1.33 4.27 11.12
C ASN A 277 -1.39 3.63 9.72
N TRP A 278 -1.33 4.43 8.65
CA TRP A 278 -1.34 3.92 7.27
C TRP A 278 -0.23 2.89 7.02
N ILE A 279 1.02 3.23 7.38
CA ILE A 279 2.19 2.34 7.25
C ILE A 279 2.02 1.09 8.13
N GLY A 280 1.54 1.28 9.36
CA GLY A 280 1.13 0.21 10.26
C GLY A 280 2.23 -0.80 10.55
N ARG A 281 3.35 -0.34 11.13
CA ARG A 281 4.43 -1.24 11.59
C ARG A 281 3.93 -2.07 12.77
N SER A 282 4.20 -3.35 12.72
CA SER A 282 3.95 -4.31 13.79
C SER A 282 5.14 -5.25 13.92
N GLU A 283 5.49 -5.63 15.14
CA GLU A 283 6.58 -6.54 15.42
C GLU A 283 6.06 -7.72 16.23
N GLY A 284 6.56 -8.90 15.92
CA GLY A 284 6.13 -10.13 16.57
C GLY A 284 6.88 -11.35 16.04
N ALA A 285 6.20 -12.49 16.03
CA ALA A 285 6.75 -13.75 15.55
C ALA A 285 5.94 -14.31 14.39
N GLU A 286 6.63 -14.95 13.45
CA GLU A 286 6.06 -15.89 12.50
C GLU A 286 6.37 -17.31 12.98
N MET A 287 5.35 -18.15 13.13
CA MET A 287 5.47 -19.53 13.60
C MET A 287 4.91 -20.52 12.58
N LYS A 288 5.52 -21.70 12.53
CA LYS A 288 5.13 -22.82 11.65
C LYS A 288 4.18 -23.77 12.36
N PHE A 289 2.93 -23.80 11.90
CA PHE A 289 1.93 -24.77 12.34
C PHE A 289 1.83 -25.91 11.31
N LYS A 290 2.11 -27.14 11.74
CA LYS A 290 1.98 -28.32 10.89
C LYS A 290 0.54 -28.79 10.83
N VAL A 291 0.05 -29.15 9.65
CA VAL A 291 -1.27 -29.78 9.50
C VAL A 291 -1.15 -31.26 9.88
N LYS A 292 -1.93 -31.71 10.87
CA LYS A 292 -1.89 -33.10 11.34
C LYS A 292 -2.26 -34.05 10.20
N GLY A 293 -1.42 -35.06 9.98
CA GLY A 293 -1.65 -36.07 8.93
C GLY A 293 -1.29 -35.63 7.52
N HIS A 294 -0.67 -34.46 7.34
CA HIS A 294 -0.19 -33.94 6.07
C HIS A 294 1.27 -33.46 6.17
N ASP A 295 1.98 -33.43 5.04
CA ASP A 295 3.28 -32.77 4.91
C ASP A 295 3.16 -31.25 4.70
N LEU A 296 1.99 -30.68 4.98
CA LEU A 296 1.67 -29.27 4.80
C LEU A 296 1.92 -28.48 6.09
N GLU A 297 2.37 -27.24 5.94
CA GLU A 297 2.57 -26.30 7.03
C GLU A 297 1.95 -24.93 6.73
N MET A 298 1.69 -24.17 7.79
CA MET A 298 1.13 -22.82 7.77
C MET A 298 2.06 -21.90 8.53
N ASP A 299 2.61 -20.91 7.85
CA ASP A 299 3.27 -19.78 8.52
C ASP A 299 2.18 -18.84 9.06
N ILE A 300 2.22 -18.54 10.36
CA ILE A 300 1.25 -17.65 11.01
C ILE A 300 2.01 -16.54 11.73
N PHE A 301 1.68 -15.29 11.41
CA PHE A 301 2.23 -14.11 12.07
C PHE A 301 1.34 -13.64 13.23
N THR A 302 1.95 -13.30 14.35
CA THR A 302 1.27 -12.69 15.50
C THR A 302 2.13 -11.62 16.16
N THR A 303 1.50 -10.53 16.61
CA THR A 303 2.12 -9.52 17.49
C THR A 303 2.03 -9.90 18.97
N ARG A 304 1.36 -11.01 19.29
CA ARG A 304 1.14 -11.53 20.65
C ARG A 304 1.66 -12.96 20.79
N PRO A 305 2.95 -13.23 20.50
CA PRO A 305 3.51 -14.58 20.63
C PRO A 305 3.44 -15.09 22.08
N ASP A 306 3.42 -14.20 23.07
CA ASP A 306 3.17 -14.52 24.48
C ASP A 306 1.87 -15.32 24.69
N THR A 307 0.84 -15.03 23.90
CA THR A 307 -0.48 -15.65 24.05
C THR A 307 -0.64 -17.01 23.36
N SER A 308 0.43 -17.54 22.75
CA SER A 308 0.37 -18.72 21.88
C SER A 308 -0.02 -20.03 22.59
N TRP A 309 0.05 -20.09 23.92
CA TRP A 309 -0.47 -21.21 24.72
C TRP A 309 -1.99 -21.20 24.82
N GLY A 310 -2.63 -20.06 24.59
CA GLY A 310 -4.09 -19.90 24.58
C GLY A 310 -4.72 -20.12 23.21
N VAL A 311 -3.95 -20.59 22.22
CA VAL A 311 -4.46 -20.90 20.88
C VAL A 311 -5.35 -22.13 20.96
N THR A 312 -6.63 -21.98 20.59
CA THR A 312 -7.62 -23.07 20.67
C THR A 312 -8.24 -23.43 19.32
N PHE A 313 -8.05 -22.61 18.29
CA PHE A 313 -8.36 -22.94 16.90
C PHE A 313 -7.49 -22.11 15.94
N ILE A 314 -7.44 -22.51 14.67
CA ILE A 314 -6.84 -21.74 13.57
C ILE A 314 -7.95 -21.34 12.62
N VAL A 315 -7.85 -20.14 12.05
CA VAL A 315 -8.77 -19.67 11.01
C VAL A 315 -8.02 -19.33 9.74
N LEU A 316 -8.45 -19.93 8.64
CA LEU A 316 -7.97 -19.64 7.30
C LEU A 316 -8.93 -18.71 6.55
N ALA A 317 -8.37 -17.87 5.69
CA ALA A 317 -9.13 -17.17 4.67
C ALA A 317 -9.82 -18.21 3.76
N PRO A 318 -11.10 -18.05 3.40
CA PRO A 318 -11.81 -18.97 2.51
C PRO A 318 -11.15 -19.16 1.13
N GLU A 319 -10.35 -18.17 0.70
CA GLU A 319 -9.59 -18.20 -0.55
C GLU A 319 -8.25 -18.95 -0.47
N SER A 320 -7.84 -19.40 0.72
CA SER A 320 -6.55 -20.07 0.91
C SER A 320 -6.47 -21.39 0.16
N GLU A 321 -5.37 -21.59 -0.58
CA GLU A 321 -5.11 -22.84 -1.31
C GLU A 321 -5.01 -24.07 -0.40
N LEU A 322 -4.75 -23.86 0.90
CA LEU A 322 -4.71 -24.96 1.87
C LEU A 322 -6.10 -25.54 2.14
N VAL A 323 -7.16 -24.73 2.02
CA VAL A 323 -8.53 -25.18 2.34
C VAL A 323 -8.91 -26.38 1.47
N GLU A 324 -8.62 -26.33 0.18
CA GLU A 324 -8.90 -27.44 -0.73
C GLU A 324 -8.10 -28.71 -0.38
N LYS A 325 -6.85 -28.54 0.07
CA LYS A 325 -5.91 -29.65 0.34
C LYS A 325 -6.17 -30.35 1.67
N ILE A 326 -6.68 -29.64 2.67
CA ILE A 326 -6.84 -30.17 4.04
C ILE A 326 -8.28 -30.56 4.38
N THR A 327 -9.27 -30.07 3.62
CA THR A 327 -10.68 -30.33 3.95
C THR A 327 -11.01 -31.82 3.86
N HIS A 328 -11.49 -32.39 4.96
CA HIS A 328 -11.92 -33.78 4.98
C HIS A 328 -13.18 -33.98 4.12
N PRO A 329 -13.34 -35.16 3.47
CA PRO A 329 -14.48 -35.42 2.59
C PRO A 329 -15.85 -35.17 3.22
N GLU A 330 -16.02 -35.46 4.51
CA GLU A 330 -17.29 -35.28 5.25
C GLU A 330 -17.71 -33.81 5.42
N PHE A 331 -16.76 -32.87 5.34
CA PHE A 331 -17.00 -31.43 5.48
C PHE A 331 -16.98 -30.70 4.13
N LYS A 332 -16.61 -31.37 3.04
CA LYS A 332 -16.37 -30.76 1.72
C LYS A 332 -17.57 -29.97 1.20
N ASP A 333 -18.77 -30.53 1.23
CA ASP A 333 -19.98 -29.86 0.75
C ASP A 333 -20.29 -28.57 1.55
N LYS A 334 -20.08 -28.61 2.87
CA LYS A 334 -20.31 -27.45 3.75
C LYS A 334 -19.26 -26.36 3.52
N VAL A 335 -18.00 -26.76 3.38
CA VAL A 335 -16.88 -25.85 3.08
C VAL A 335 -17.08 -25.19 1.72
N ASP A 336 -17.40 -25.95 0.68
CA ASP A 336 -17.61 -25.42 -0.66
C ASP A 336 -18.83 -24.50 -0.72
N TYR A 337 -19.90 -24.83 0.03
CA TYR A 337 -21.04 -23.92 0.20
C TYR A 337 -20.64 -22.61 0.87
N TYR A 338 -19.88 -22.67 1.97
CA TYR A 338 -19.40 -21.48 2.66
C TYR A 338 -18.55 -20.60 1.74
N ILE A 339 -17.55 -21.17 1.06
CA ILE A 339 -16.70 -20.46 0.11
C ILE A 339 -17.54 -19.79 -1.00
N LYS A 340 -18.57 -20.48 -1.50
CA LYS A 340 -19.45 -19.95 -2.54
C LYS A 340 -20.27 -18.74 -2.04
N GLU A 341 -20.76 -18.78 -0.80
CA GLU A 341 -21.48 -17.65 -0.20
C GLU A 341 -20.52 -16.48 0.09
N THR A 342 -19.33 -16.75 0.64
CA THR A 342 -18.30 -15.73 0.87
C THR A 342 -17.91 -15.00 -0.41
N LYS A 343 -17.74 -15.72 -1.53
CA LYS A 343 -17.38 -15.14 -2.83
C LYS A 343 -18.42 -14.19 -3.42
N LYS A 344 -19.66 -14.21 -2.94
CA LYS A 344 -20.70 -13.24 -3.34
C LYS A 344 -20.51 -11.88 -2.67
N ARG A 345 -19.66 -11.81 -1.64
CA ARG A 345 -19.47 -10.64 -0.80
C ARG A 345 -18.08 -10.05 -1.04
N SER A 346 -17.98 -8.72 -1.04
CA SER A 346 -16.68 -8.06 -1.10
C SER A 346 -15.92 -8.19 0.24
N GLU A 347 -14.59 -8.06 0.21
CA GLU A 347 -13.74 -8.01 1.42
C GLU A 347 -14.24 -6.97 2.42
N ARG A 348 -14.72 -5.83 1.93
CA ARG A 348 -15.31 -4.78 2.77
C ARG A 348 -16.66 -5.19 3.35
N GLU A 349 -17.54 -5.83 2.58
CA GLU A 349 -18.83 -6.32 3.10
C GLU A 349 -18.63 -7.37 4.20
N ARG A 350 -17.58 -8.20 4.08
CA ARG A 350 -17.16 -9.13 5.12
C ARG A 350 -16.71 -8.41 6.38
N LEU A 351 -15.91 -7.35 6.24
CA LEU A 351 -15.47 -6.50 7.36
C LEU A 351 -16.63 -5.70 7.99
N ALA A 352 -17.55 -5.18 7.19
CA ALA A 352 -18.69 -4.39 7.65
C ALA A 352 -19.72 -5.24 8.42
N ASP A 353 -19.85 -6.51 8.05
CA ASP A 353 -20.69 -7.51 8.72
C ASP A 353 -19.90 -8.36 9.72
N ALA A 354 -18.73 -7.90 10.18
CA ALA A 354 -17.95 -8.57 11.23
C ALA A 354 -18.71 -8.73 12.56
N LYS A 355 -19.92 -8.17 12.68
CA LYS A 355 -20.84 -8.42 13.80
C LYS A 355 -21.54 -9.79 13.70
N THR A 356 -21.70 -10.32 12.50
CA THR A 356 -22.28 -11.65 12.28
C THR A 356 -21.16 -12.67 12.23
N VAL A 357 -20.98 -13.42 13.32
CA VAL A 357 -20.01 -14.50 13.39
C VAL A 357 -20.45 -15.62 12.44
N SER A 358 -19.56 -16.02 11.55
CA SER A 358 -19.78 -17.15 10.65
C SER A 358 -18.46 -17.88 10.38
N GLY A 359 -18.54 -19.16 10.02
CA GLY A 359 -17.36 -19.96 9.71
C GLY A 359 -17.73 -21.42 9.51
N GLN A 360 -16.79 -22.20 8.99
CA GLN A 360 -16.99 -23.62 8.74
C GLN A 360 -15.76 -24.42 9.16
N PHE A 361 -15.98 -25.48 9.93
CA PHE A 361 -14.92 -26.43 10.28
C PHE A 361 -14.51 -27.25 9.06
N THR A 362 -13.20 -27.43 8.87
CA THR A 362 -12.63 -28.15 7.71
C THR A 362 -12.51 -29.67 7.94
N GLY A 363 -12.62 -30.15 9.18
CA GLY A 363 -12.24 -31.51 9.56
C GLY A 363 -10.77 -31.66 9.93
N ALA A 364 -9.92 -30.76 9.44
CA ALA A 364 -8.49 -30.79 9.68
C ALA A 364 -8.11 -30.17 11.03
N HIS A 365 -6.96 -30.60 11.52
CA HIS A 365 -6.33 -30.06 12.72
C HIS A 365 -4.89 -29.66 12.42
N ALA A 366 -4.41 -28.62 13.11
CA ALA A 366 -3.01 -28.25 13.15
C ALA A 366 -2.37 -28.68 14.47
N ILE A 367 -1.05 -28.70 14.51
CA ILE A 367 -0.27 -28.90 15.73
C ILE A 367 0.29 -27.56 16.17
N ASN A 368 -0.03 -27.14 17.39
CA ASN A 368 0.59 -25.96 18.00
C ASN A 368 2.07 -26.26 18.27
N PRO A 369 3.02 -25.49 17.72
CA PRO A 369 4.44 -25.80 17.81
C PRO A 369 5.03 -25.61 19.23
N LEU A 370 4.34 -24.89 20.12
CA LEU A 370 4.77 -24.68 21.51
C LEU A 370 4.19 -25.70 22.48
N THR A 371 2.92 -26.07 22.29
CA THR A 371 2.21 -26.97 23.22
C THR A 371 2.07 -28.40 22.71
N ASN A 372 2.34 -28.62 21.42
CA ASN A 372 2.11 -29.88 20.70
C ASN A 372 0.64 -30.36 20.76
N GLN A 373 -0.30 -29.46 21.07
CA GLN A 373 -1.73 -29.76 21.09
C GLN A 373 -2.34 -29.71 19.69
N GLU A 374 -3.39 -30.50 19.49
CA GLU A 374 -4.19 -30.50 18.26
C GLU A 374 -5.21 -29.37 18.30
N ILE A 375 -5.20 -28.57 17.24
CA ILE A 375 -5.97 -27.34 17.13
C ILE A 375 -6.86 -27.44 15.89
N PRO A 376 -8.20 -27.38 16.01
CA PRO A 376 -9.08 -27.48 14.85
C PRO A 376 -8.90 -26.30 13.90
N ILE A 377 -9.00 -26.56 12.60
CA ILE A 377 -8.86 -25.55 11.53
C ILE A 377 -10.25 -25.21 10.97
N TYR A 378 -10.60 -23.92 11.05
CA TYR A 378 -11.82 -23.33 10.48
C TYR A 378 -11.49 -22.44 9.29
N ILE A 379 -12.50 -22.18 8.46
CA ILE A 379 -12.51 -21.05 7.53
C ILE A 379 -13.49 -19.98 8.00
N SER A 380 -13.16 -18.71 7.82
CA SER A 380 -14.07 -17.62 8.15
C SER A 380 -13.79 -16.32 7.40
N ASP A 381 -14.87 -15.58 7.14
CA ASP A 381 -14.86 -14.32 6.41
C ASP A 381 -14.06 -13.20 7.09
N TYR A 382 -13.80 -13.27 8.39
CA TYR A 382 -13.03 -12.22 9.09
C TYR A 382 -11.51 -12.32 8.88
N VAL A 383 -11.02 -13.42 8.29
CA VAL A 383 -9.61 -13.61 7.90
C VAL A 383 -9.46 -13.36 6.41
N LEU A 384 -8.52 -12.49 6.04
CA LEU A 384 -8.36 -11.97 4.68
C LEU A 384 -7.05 -12.47 4.07
N MET A 385 -7.10 -13.00 2.84
CA MET A 385 -5.93 -13.55 2.16
C MET A 385 -4.82 -12.52 1.94
N GLY A 386 -5.19 -11.23 1.80
CA GLY A 386 -4.23 -10.14 1.62
C GLY A 386 -3.57 -9.63 2.91
N TYR A 387 -3.84 -10.24 4.07
CA TYR A 387 -3.24 -9.87 5.35
C TYR A 387 -2.44 -11.02 5.95
N GLY A 388 -1.14 -10.79 6.19
CA GLY A 388 -0.22 -11.85 6.61
C GLY A 388 -0.14 -12.95 5.56
N THR A 389 -0.36 -14.20 5.99
CA THR A 389 -0.34 -15.40 5.15
C THR A 389 -1.75 -15.90 4.80
N GLY A 390 -2.80 -15.13 5.13
CA GLY A 390 -4.19 -15.59 5.01
C GLY A 390 -4.58 -16.66 6.07
N ALA A 391 -3.79 -16.79 7.14
CA ALA A 391 -4.02 -17.67 8.27
C ALA A 391 -3.75 -16.92 9.58
N ILE A 392 -4.58 -17.16 10.60
CA ILE A 392 -4.36 -16.65 11.95
C ILE A 392 -4.44 -17.77 12.99
N MET A 393 -3.68 -17.64 14.06
CA MET A 393 -3.89 -18.39 15.28
C MET A 393 -4.92 -17.63 16.12
N ALA A 394 -5.97 -18.31 16.57
CA ALA A 394 -7.02 -17.66 17.33
C ALA A 394 -6.79 -17.86 18.83
N VAL A 395 -6.78 -16.76 19.58
CA VAL A 395 -6.59 -16.78 21.05
C VAL A 395 -7.79 -16.13 21.73
N PRO A 396 -8.89 -16.88 21.96
CA PRO A 396 -10.15 -16.32 22.42
C PRO A 396 -10.07 -15.56 23.74
N GLY A 397 -9.16 -15.96 24.65
CA GLY A 397 -8.97 -15.23 25.90
C GLY A 397 -8.50 -13.78 25.71
N HIS A 398 -7.88 -13.45 24.57
CA HIS A 398 -7.11 -12.22 24.38
C HIS A 398 -7.29 -11.54 23.00
N ASP A 399 -8.30 -11.94 22.23
CA ASP A 399 -8.78 -11.21 21.04
C ASP A 399 -10.31 -11.29 20.97
N SER A 400 -10.97 -10.14 20.92
CA SER A 400 -12.45 -10.05 20.96
C SER A 400 -13.16 -10.63 19.75
N ARG A 401 -12.50 -10.76 18.59
CA ARG A 401 -13.08 -11.44 17.42
C ARG A 401 -13.01 -12.95 17.62
N ASP A 402 -11.87 -13.43 18.10
CA ASP A 402 -11.67 -14.85 18.41
C ASP A 402 -12.58 -15.30 19.56
N PHE A 403 -12.81 -14.44 20.56
CA PHE A 403 -13.75 -14.70 21.65
C PHE A 403 -15.17 -14.92 21.14
N LYS A 404 -15.67 -13.99 20.30
CA LYS A 404 -17.01 -14.11 19.70
C LYS A 404 -17.12 -15.35 18.83
N PHE A 405 -16.08 -15.67 18.06
CA PHE A 405 -16.04 -16.90 17.27
C PHE A 405 -16.07 -18.14 18.16
N ALA A 406 -15.27 -18.18 19.22
CA ALA A 406 -15.22 -19.29 20.16
C ALA A 406 -16.56 -19.50 20.87
N ARG A 407 -17.22 -18.41 21.31
CA ARG A 407 -18.55 -18.46 21.92
C ARG A 407 -19.63 -18.96 20.95
N HIS A 408 -19.53 -18.61 19.66
CA HIS A 408 -20.51 -19.04 18.66
C HIS A 408 -20.38 -20.53 18.31
N PHE A 409 -19.16 -21.07 18.30
CA PHE A 409 -18.86 -22.45 17.91
C PHE A 409 -18.56 -23.38 19.10
N ASP A 410 -18.83 -22.93 20.33
CA ASP A 410 -18.54 -23.65 21.57
C ASP A 410 -17.08 -24.16 21.67
N LEU A 411 -16.13 -23.34 21.23
CA LEU A 411 -14.70 -23.65 21.26
C LEU A 411 -14.08 -23.28 22.61
N PRO A 412 -13.00 -23.98 23.02
CA PRO A 412 -12.32 -23.68 24.28
C PRO A 412 -11.80 -22.25 24.35
N ILE A 413 -11.88 -21.65 25.54
CA ILE A 413 -11.31 -20.34 25.85
C ILE A 413 -10.35 -20.54 27.01
N ILE A 414 -9.07 -20.21 26.79
CA ILE A 414 -8.00 -20.37 27.79
C ILE A 414 -7.48 -18.99 28.14
N GLN A 415 -7.52 -18.64 29.44
CA GLN A 415 -6.84 -17.45 29.94
C GLN A 415 -5.34 -17.74 30.06
N VAL A 416 -4.52 -16.96 29.37
CA VAL A 416 -3.05 -17.00 29.46
C VAL A 416 -2.43 -15.71 29.99
N VAL A 417 -3.21 -14.64 30.11
CA VAL A 417 -2.80 -13.39 30.75
C VAL A 417 -3.79 -13.02 31.86
N VAL A 418 -3.27 -12.75 33.05
CA VAL A 418 -4.03 -12.14 34.15
C VAL A 418 -3.57 -10.70 34.34
N LYS A 419 -4.53 -9.79 34.55
CA LYS A 419 -4.18 -8.39 34.85
C LYS A 419 -3.45 -8.30 36.19
N LYS A 420 -2.51 -7.36 36.30
CA LYS A 420 -1.74 -7.16 37.54
C LYS A 420 -2.71 -6.93 38.71
N GLU A 421 -2.43 -7.59 39.84
CA GLU A 421 -3.24 -7.52 41.07
C GLU A 421 -4.61 -8.20 41.00
N GLU A 422 -4.98 -8.80 39.87
CA GLU A 422 -6.18 -9.63 39.73
C GLU A 422 -5.82 -11.13 39.82
N GLN A 423 -6.83 -11.96 40.10
CA GLN A 423 -6.68 -13.41 40.12
C GLN A 423 -7.20 -14.00 38.79
N PRO A 424 -6.68 -15.18 38.37
CA PRO A 424 -7.25 -15.92 37.25
C PRO A 424 -8.75 -16.17 37.47
N THR A 425 -9.55 -16.02 36.42
CA THR A 425 -11.00 -16.26 36.47
C THR A 425 -11.38 -17.29 35.41
N ASP A 426 -12.54 -17.91 35.56
CA ASP A 426 -13.03 -18.89 34.58
C ASP A 426 -13.52 -18.15 33.32
N PRO A 427 -12.89 -18.36 32.14
CA PRO A 427 -13.32 -17.71 30.91
C PRO A 427 -14.76 -18.04 30.51
N ALA A 428 -15.34 -19.13 31.02
CA ALA A 428 -16.73 -19.46 30.80
C ALA A 428 -17.68 -18.37 31.31
N THR A 429 -17.29 -17.57 32.32
CA THR A 429 -18.12 -16.49 32.90
C THR A 429 -17.86 -15.12 32.26
N TRP A 430 -16.95 -15.01 31.29
CA TRP A 430 -16.59 -13.73 30.70
C TRP A 430 -17.64 -13.22 29.71
N GLU A 431 -17.90 -11.92 29.71
CA GLU A 431 -18.75 -11.26 28.71
C GLU A 431 -17.97 -10.92 27.42
N ASP A 432 -16.67 -10.66 27.55
CA ASP A 432 -15.75 -10.37 26.44
C ASP A 432 -14.31 -10.83 26.79
N SER A 433 -13.41 -10.81 25.82
CA SER A 433 -11.99 -11.15 26.02
C SER A 433 -11.22 -10.09 26.81
N TYR A 434 -10.05 -10.49 27.30
CA TYR A 434 -9.05 -9.58 27.84
C TYR A 434 -7.99 -9.23 26.78
N ASP A 435 -8.24 -8.20 25.97
CA ASP A 435 -7.37 -7.78 24.86
C ASP A 435 -6.14 -6.94 25.32
N GLY A 436 -5.96 -6.78 26.64
CA GLY A 436 -4.88 -6.00 27.22
C GLY A 436 -3.49 -6.51 26.85
N LYS A 437 -2.54 -5.58 26.68
CA LYS A 437 -1.11 -5.85 26.46
C LYS A 437 -0.26 -5.76 27.73
N GLU A 438 -0.93 -5.73 28.88
CA GLU A 438 -0.31 -5.65 30.20
C GLU A 438 -0.88 -6.78 31.06
N GLY A 439 -0.06 -7.33 31.95
CA GLY A 439 -0.46 -8.42 32.82
C GLY A 439 0.69 -9.37 33.10
N ILE A 440 0.35 -10.45 33.78
CA ILE A 440 1.26 -11.54 34.13
C ILE A 440 0.80 -12.80 33.39
N MET A 441 1.75 -13.54 32.83
CA MET A 441 1.47 -14.77 32.11
C MET A 441 1.09 -15.90 33.07
N ILE A 442 0.05 -16.65 32.69
CA ILE A 442 -0.41 -17.88 33.36
C ILE A 442 -0.67 -18.95 32.31
N ASN A 443 -0.78 -20.22 32.72
CA ASN A 443 -1.11 -21.34 31.82
C ASN A 443 -0.22 -21.44 30.55
N SER A 444 1.00 -20.90 30.60
CA SER A 444 1.86 -20.64 29.45
C SER A 444 3.25 -21.28 29.57
N GLY A 445 3.36 -22.40 30.30
CA GLY A 445 4.62 -23.14 30.42
C GLY A 445 5.78 -22.30 30.98
N PHE A 446 6.85 -22.16 30.19
CA PHE A 446 8.11 -21.55 30.65
C PHE A 446 8.09 -20.00 30.77
N ILE A 447 7.01 -19.36 30.30
CA ILE A 447 6.81 -17.92 30.44
C ILE A 447 5.86 -17.55 31.57
N ASN A 448 5.34 -18.52 32.34
CA ASN A 448 4.53 -18.24 33.53
C ASN A 448 5.23 -17.25 34.47
N GLU A 449 4.43 -16.41 35.13
CA GLU A 449 4.85 -15.38 36.10
C GLU A 449 5.62 -14.18 35.50
N LEU A 450 5.94 -14.20 34.21
CA LEU A 450 6.55 -13.07 33.54
C LEU A 450 5.54 -11.97 33.21
N ASP A 451 6.01 -10.73 33.14
CA ASP A 451 5.26 -9.63 32.53
C ASP A 451 5.12 -9.85 31.02
N VAL A 452 4.00 -9.42 30.43
CA VAL A 452 3.71 -9.57 28.99
C VAL A 452 4.88 -9.09 28.10
N ILE A 453 5.53 -7.97 28.43
CA ILE A 453 6.64 -7.43 27.61
C ILE A 453 7.83 -8.40 27.62
N GLU A 454 8.20 -8.91 28.79
CA GLU A 454 9.28 -9.88 28.95
C GLU A 454 8.92 -11.24 28.31
N ALA A 455 7.65 -11.64 28.42
CA ALA A 455 7.14 -12.88 27.87
C ALA A 455 7.14 -12.89 26.34
N ILE A 456 6.79 -11.77 25.68
CA ILE A 456 6.87 -11.63 24.22
C ILE A 456 8.30 -11.89 23.76
N GLU A 457 9.28 -11.20 24.37
CA GLU A 457 10.68 -11.31 23.99
C GLU A 457 11.22 -12.73 24.20
N LYS A 458 10.95 -13.31 25.38
CA LYS A 458 11.38 -14.68 25.71
C LYS A 458 10.76 -15.73 24.80
N THR A 459 9.50 -15.53 24.39
CA THR A 459 8.82 -16.43 23.46
C THR A 459 9.42 -16.36 22.06
N ILE A 460 9.71 -15.16 21.55
CA ILE A 460 10.36 -14.98 20.25
C ILE A 460 11.73 -15.68 20.22
N GLN A 461 12.54 -15.49 21.26
CA GLN A 461 13.85 -16.15 21.38
C GLN A 461 13.71 -17.67 21.36
N PHE A 462 12.76 -18.23 22.13
CA PHE A 462 12.50 -19.66 22.16
C PHE A 462 12.05 -20.20 20.78
N ILE A 463 11.20 -19.46 20.07
CA ILE A 463 10.73 -19.80 18.72
C ILE A 463 11.92 -19.93 17.75
N GLU A 464 12.86 -18.99 17.81
CA GLU A 464 14.07 -18.98 16.98
C GLU A 464 15.02 -20.12 17.34
N GLU A 465 15.31 -20.31 18.63
CA GLU A 465 16.18 -21.38 19.13
C GLU A 465 15.69 -22.78 18.76
N LYS A 466 14.37 -22.99 18.75
CA LYS A 466 13.75 -24.27 18.38
C LYS A 466 13.57 -24.44 16.88
N GLY A 467 13.83 -23.41 16.07
CA GLY A 467 13.63 -23.45 14.62
C GLY A 467 12.17 -23.65 14.22
N ILE A 468 11.22 -23.29 15.08
CA ILE A 468 9.76 -23.41 14.84
C ILE A 468 9.16 -22.13 14.27
N GLY A 469 9.99 -21.11 14.06
CA GLY A 469 9.59 -19.80 13.55
C GLY A 469 10.73 -18.79 13.62
N LYS A 470 10.40 -17.51 13.50
CA LYS A 470 11.37 -16.39 13.56
C LYS A 470 10.71 -15.08 13.98
N ARG A 471 11.50 -14.13 14.51
CA ARG A 471 11.07 -12.74 14.62
C ARG A 471 10.69 -12.19 13.25
N LYS A 472 9.59 -11.45 13.18
CA LYS A 472 9.15 -10.80 11.95
C LYS A 472 8.63 -9.41 12.25
N VAL A 473 9.08 -8.44 11.47
CA VAL A 473 8.44 -7.13 11.38
C VAL A 473 7.49 -7.18 10.19
N ASN A 474 6.26 -6.74 10.40
CA ASN A 474 5.22 -6.72 9.39
C ASN A 474 4.66 -5.30 9.25
N PHE A 475 4.30 -4.92 8.03
CA PHE A 475 3.73 -3.61 7.72
C PHE A 475 2.35 -3.79 7.12
N ARG A 476 1.43 -2.87 7.43
CA ARG A 476 0.13 -2.79 6.77
C ARG A 476 0.24 -2.20 5.36
N LEU A 477 1.25 -1.36 5.13
CA LEU A 477 1.55 -0.80 3.81
C LEU A 477 1.73 -1.91 2.77
N ARG A 478 0.94 -1.85 1.69
CA ARG A 478 1.06 -2.73 0.53
C ARG A 478 1.81 -2.01 -0.59
N ASP A 479 2.38 -2.80 -1.50
CA ASP A 479 2.98 -2.28 -2.72
C ASP A 479 1.95 -1.58 -3.60
N ALA A 480 2.36 -0.49 -4.24
CA ALA A 480 1.46 0.41 -4.93
C ALA A 480 1.15 -0.10 -6.34
N ILE A 481 -0.13 -0.42 -6.61
CA ILE A 481 -0.59 -0.80 -7.94
C ILE A 481 -0.66 0.45 -8.82
N PHE A 482 0.22 0.51 -9.81
CA PHE A 482 0.44 1.69 -10.63
C PHE A 482 -0.24 1.61 -12.01
N SER A 483 -0.52 0.40 -12.51
CA SER A 483 -1.22 0.22 -13.79
C SER A 483 -2.67 0.68 -13.79
N ARG A 484 -3.12 1.21 -14.93
CA ARG A 484 -4.52 1.58 -15.23
C ARG A 484 -4.86 1.14 -16.66
N GLN A 485 -6.08 0.65 -16.88
CA GLN A 485 -6.54 0.16 -18.18
C GLN A 485 -7.25 1.29 -18.93
N ARG A 486 -6.55 2.41 -19.11
CA ARG A 486 -7.11 3.68 -19.60
C ARG A 486 -6.20 4.32 -20.62
N TYR A 487 -6.80 5.12 -21.50
CA TYR A 487 -6.07 5.79 -22.57
C TYR A 487 -5.36 7.04 -22.06
N TRP A 488 -6.05 7.88 -21.28
CA TRP A 488 -5.52 9.19 -20.89
C TRP A 488 -4.56 9.14 -19.69
N GLY A 489 -3.39 8.54 -19.92
CA GLY A 489 -2.31 8.42 -18.96
C GLY A 489 -0.96 8.16 -19.63
N GLU A 490 0.10 8.17 -18.84
CA GLU A 490 1.45 7.89 -19.31
C GLU A 490 1.60 6.44 -19.82
N PRO A 491 2.14 6.21 -21.04
CA PRO A 491 2.50 4.87 -21.49
C PRO A 491 3.65 4.28 -20.68
N PHE A 492 3.54 3.02 -20.27
CA PHE A 492 4.66 2.31 -19.65
C PHE A 492 5.81 2.13 -20.65
N PRO A 493 7.04 2.54 -20.31
CA PRO A 493 8.19 2.53 -21.23
C PRO A 493 8.82 1.12 -21.28
N VAL A 494 8.03 0.12 -21.63
CA VAL A 494 8.41 -1.30 -21.66
C VAL A 494 7.91 -2.00 -22.93
N TYR A 495 8.66 -3.01 -23.37
CA TYR A 495 8.22 -3.94 -24.41
C TYR A 495 8.34 -5.38 -23.91
N PHE A 496 7.61 -6.30 -24.52
CA PHE A 496 7.62 -7.72 -24.15
C PHE A 496 8.34 -8.55 -25.21
N LYS A 497 9.36 -9.32 -24.79
CA LYS A 497 10.04 -10.33 -25.61
C LYS A 497 9.79 -11.70 -24.97
N ASP A 498 9.08 -12.58 -25.68
CA ASP A 498 8.69 -13.92 -25.22
C ASP A 498 7.96 -13.96 -23.85
N GLY A 499 7.17 -12.92 -23.57
CA GLY A 499 6.40 -12.75 -22.32
C GLY A 499 7.20 -12.18 -21.15
N ILE A 500 8.46 -11.77 -21.36
CA ILE A 500 9.29 -11.09 -20.37
C ILE A 500 9.32 -9.58 -20.68
N PRO A 501 9.10 -8.70 -19.69
CA PRO A 501 9.18 -7.26 -19.89
C PRO A 501 10.64 -6.78 -19.90
N TYR A 502 10.94 -5.85 -20.80
CA TYR A 502 12.20 -5.13 -20.90
C TYR A 502 11.91 -3.62 -21.00
N PRO A 503 12.75 -2.76 -20.41
CA PRO A 503 12.60 -1.32 -20.58
C PRO A 503 12.96 -0.95 -22.02
N VAL A 504 12.30 0.07 -22.57
CA VAL A 504 12.81 0.77 -23.76
C VAL A 504 14.12 1.49 -23.41
N LYS A 505 14.92 1.89 -24.40
CA LYS A 505 16.14 2.65 -24.10
C LYS A 505 15.77 4.04 -23.60
N LYS A 506 16.56 4.57 -22.66
CA LYS A 506 16.34 5.91 -22.09
C LYS A 506 16.42 7.00 -23.15
N GLU A 507 17.22 6.80 -24.20
CA GLU A 507 17.35 7.72 -25.33
C GLU A 507 16.13 7.75 -26.25
N ASP A 508 15.28 6.72 -26.20
CA ASP A 508 14.06 6.59 -27.02
C ASP A 508 12.84 7.23 -26.33
N LEU A 509 13.00 7.84 -25.15
CA LEU A 509 11.92 8.55 -24.45
C LEU A 509 11.70 9.96 -25.03
N PRO A 510 10.46 10.49 -25.00
CA PRO A 510 9.24 9.89 -24.46
C PRO A 510 8.65 8.80 -25.36
N LEU A 511 8.08 7.77 -24.73
CA LEU A 511 7.08 6.94 -25.41
C LEU A 511 5.76 7.70 -25.41
N GLU A 512 5.40 8.28 -26.56
CA GLU A 512 4.20 9.10 -26.69
C GLU A 512 2.91 8.28 -26.68
N LEU A 513 1.83 8.92 -26.19
CA LEU A 513 0.48 8.37 -26.29
C LEU A 513 0.12 8.17 -27.77
N PRO A 514 -0.37 6.99 -28.18
CA PRO A 514 -0.78 6.78 -29.56
C PRO A 514 -2.00 7.66 -29.88
N GLU A 515 -2.07 8.21 -31.09
CA GLU A 515 -3.27 8.90 -31.55
C GLU A 515 -4.45 7.91 -31.66
N VAL A 516 -5.65 8.36 -31.29
CA VAL A 516 -6.90 7.59 -31.43
C VAL A 516 -7.90 8.35 -32.28
N ASP A 517 -8.48 7.66 -33.27
CA ASP A 517 -9.41 8.25 -34.24
C ASP A 517 -10.77 8.62 -33.62
N ALA A 518 -11.15 7.98 -32.51
CA ALA A 518 -12.42 8.20 -31.83
C ALA A 518 -12.28 7.99 -30.32
N TYR A 519 -13.10 8.72 -29.56
CA TYR A 519 -13.15 8.67 -28.09
C TYR A 519 -14.58 8.48 -27.58
#